data_AF-M3H2N5-F1
#
_entry.id   AF-M3H2N5-F1
#
_cell.length_a   1.000
_cell.length_b   1.000
_cell.length_c   1.000
_cell.angle_alpha   90.00
_cell.angle_beta   90.00
_cell.angle_gamma   90.00
#
_symmetry.space_group_name_H-M   'P 1'
#
loop_
_entity.id
_entity.type
_entity.pdbx_description
1 polymer ?
#
loop_
_entity_poly.entity_id
_entity_poly.type
_entity_poly.pdbx_seq_one_letter_code
_entity_poly.pdbx_strand_id
1 'polypeptide(L)'
;MFRYDFKDIEAFIKKRNIRSHIRKKGEKPLIGKYKGKLRRWVVERTNSWHNRFKDILIRWGWERKSENYLSSLYLASSIIVFNFFNR
;
A
#
# COMPACT_ATOMS: atom_id res chain seq x y z
N MET A 1 11.02 -7.99 -3.54
CA MET A 1 10.22 -8.39 -2.36
C MET A 1 8.74 -8.32 -2.73
N PHE A 2 8.18 -9.39 -3.29
CA PHE A 2 6.77 -9.44 -3.72
C PHE A 2 5.90 -9.77 -2.50
N ARG A 3 5.44 -8.72 -1.79
CA ARG A 3 4.78 -8.82 -0.48
C ARG A 3 3.26 -9.08 -0.56
N TYR A 4 2.73 -9.46 -1.72
CA TYR A 4 1.29 -9.56 -1.99
C TYR A 4 0.84 -10.92 -2.56
N ASP A 5 1.67 -11.96 -2.47
CA ASP A 5 1.34 -13.32 -2.93
C ASP A 5 0.64 -14.12 -1.80
N PHE A 6 -0.55 -13.66 -1.40
CA PHE A 6 -1.37 -14.30 -0.39
C PHE A 6 -2.65 -14.86 -1.02
N LYS A 7 -3.07 -16.06 -0.59
CA LYS A 7 -4.29 -16.73 -1.09
C LYS A 7 -5.55 -15.88 -0.90
N ASP A 8 -5.61 -15.13 0.19
CA ASP A 8 -6.76 -14.27 0.52
C ASP A 8 -6.92 -13.13 -0.49
N ILE A 9 -5.80 -12.59 -1.00
CA ILE A 9 -5.79 -11.53 -1.99
C ILE A 9 -6.30 -12.06 -3.34
N GLU A 10 -5.86 -13.27 -3.74
CA GLU A 10 -6.35 -13.90 -4.98
C GLU A 10 -7.86 -14.19 -4.91
N ALA A 11 -8.35 -14.70 -3.78
CA ALA A 11 -9.78 -14.93 -3.56
C ALA A 11 -10.59 -13.63 -3.66
N PHE A 12 -10.06 -12.54 -3.09
CA PHE A 12 -10.70 -11.23 -3.15
C PHE A 12 -10.75 -10.66 -4.57
N ILE A 13 -9.64 -10.74 -5.29
CA ILE A 13 -9.50 -10.25 -6.67
C ILE A 13 -10.46 -11.00 -7.60
N LYS A 14 -10.55 -12.33 -7.44
CA LYS A 14 -11.49 -13.17 -8.20
C LYS A 14 -12.93 -12.79 -7.90
N LYS A 15 -13.27 -12.55 -6.63
CA LYS A 15 -14.62 -12.12 -6.21
C LYS A 15 -15.02 -10.76 -6.80
N ARG A 16 -14.07 -9.83 -6.94
CA ARG A 16 -14.30 -8.49 -7.51
C ARG A 16 -14.15 -8.44 -9.05
N ASN A 17 -13.88 -9.56 -9.70
CA ASN A 17 -13.62 -9.65 -11.14
C ASN A 17 -12.53 -8.67 -11.64
N ILE A 18 -11.48 -8.49 -10.83
CA ILE A 18 -10.37 -7.59 -11.16
C ILE A 18 -9.27 -8.41 -11.83
N ARG A 19 -8.74 -7.93 -12.97
CA ARG A 19 -7.55 -8.55 -13.57
C ARG A 19 -6.30 -8.15 -12.78
N SER A 20 -5.76 -9.08 -12.00
CA SER A 20 -4.53 -8.83 -11.25
C SER A 20 -3.28 -8.88 -12.12
N HIS A 21 -2.43 -7.87 -12.01
CA HIS A 21 -1.07 -7.85 -12.56
C HIS A 21 -0.02 -8.22 -11.51
N ILE A 22 -0.36 -9.09 -10.56
CA ILE A 22 0.53 -9.49 -9.46
C ILE A 22 1.44 -10.62 -9.98
N ARG A 23 2.76 -10.43 -9.84
CA ARG A 23 3.75 -11.47 -10.19
C ARG A 23 3.93 -12.44 -9.05
N LYS A 24 4.02 -13.74 -9.36
CA LYS A 24 4.25 -14.79 -8.35
C LYS A 24 5.74 -14.93 -8.00
N LYS A 25 6.01 -15.39 -6.78
CA LYS A 25 7.37 -15.66 -6.32
C LYS A 25 7.96 -16.82 -7.15
N GLY A 26 9.09 -16.58 -7.82
CA GLY A 26 9.77 -17.59 -8.64
C GLY A 26 9.64 -17.38 -10.16
N GLU A 27 8.84 -16.41 -10.62
CA GLU A 27 8.84 -16.04 -12.02
C GLU A 27 10.16 -15.36 -12.43
N LYS A 28 10.67 -15.72 -13.62
CA LYS A 28 11.86 -15.09 -14.20
C LYS A 28 11.67 -13.57 -14.27
N PRO A 29 12.68 -12.76 -13.86
CA PRO A 29 12.58 -11.31 -13.96
C PRO A 29 12.30 -10.93 -15.42
N LEU A 30 11.40 -9.96 -15.63
CA LEU A 30 11.18 -9.43 -16.96
C LEU A 30 12.44 -8.65 -17.34
N ILE A 31 13.30 -9.26 -18.14
CA ILE A 31 14.51 -8.64 -18.66
C ILE A 31 14.08 -7.74 -19.81
N GLY A 32 13.93 -6.45 -19.50
CA GLY A 32 13.60 -5.43 -20.48
C GLY A 32 13.69 -4.05 -19.85
N LYS A 33 14.48 -3.16 -20.44
CA LYS A 33 14.52 -1.74 -20.04
C LYS A 33 13.15 -1.12 -20.36
N TYR A 34 12.33 -0.92 -19.33
CA TYR A 34 11.11 -0.13 -19.45
C TYR A 34 11.48 1.34 -19.71
N LYS A 35 11.21 1.86 -20.91
CA LYS A 35 11.50 3.25 -21.32
C LYS A 35 10.53 4.29 -20.73
N GLY A 36 10.00 4.06 -19.53
CA GLY A 36 9.03 4.95 -18.87
C GLY A 36 9.32 5.14 -17.38
N LYS A 37 8.74 6.18 -16.76
CA LYS A 37 8.77 6.35 -15.30
C LYS A 37 8.21 5.08 -14.66
N LEU A 38 8.97 4.43 -13.77
CA LEU A 38 8.47 3.30 -12.97
C LEU A 38 7.20 3.76 -12.24
N ARG A 39 6.04 3.26 -12.66
CA ARG A 39 4.79 3.49 -11.94
C ARG A 39 4.88 2.67 -10.65
N ARG A 40 5.21 3.33 -9.54
CA ARG A 40 5.01 2.74 -8.21
C ARG A 40 3.55 2.28 -8.11
N TRP A 41 3.33 1.12 -7.51
CA TRP A 41 1.98 0.62 -7.28
C TRP A 41 1.18 1.66 -6.50
N VAL A 42 -0.12 1.80 -6.79
CA VAL A 42 -0.98 2.80 -6.12
C VAL A 42 -0.86 2.68 -4.60
N VAL A 43 -0.82 1.45 -4.08
CA VAL A 43 -0.63 1.15 -2.64
C VAL A 43 0.71 1.67 -2.11
N GLU A 44 1.80 1.50 -2.86
CA GLU A 44 3.12 2.00 -2.47
C GLU A 44 3.19 3.53 -2.49
N ARG A 45 2.50 4.15 -3.47
CA ARG A 45 2.37 5.60 -3.53
C ARG A 45 1.60 6.14 -2.32
N THR A 46 0.48 5.53 -1.97
CA THR A 46 -0.32 5.92 -0.80
C THR A 46 0.46 5.69 0.50
N ASN A 47 1.17 4.56 0.64
CA ASN A 47 2.04 4.33 1.79
C ASN A 47 3.17 5.36 1.89
N SER A 48 3.69 5.85 0.76
CA SER A 48 4.69 6.92 0.76
C SER A 48 4.15 8.25 1.31
N TRP A 49 2.84 8.50 1.27
CA TRP A 49 2.24 9.69 1.89
C TRP A 49 2.22 9.58 3.42
N HIS A 50 2.05 8.35 3.92
CA HIS A 50 2.09 8.07 5.35
C HIS A 50 3.51 8.09 5.95
N ASN A 51 4.57 8.10 5.11
CA ASN A 51 5.95 8.13 5.59
C ASN A 51 6.32 9.38 6.43
N ARG A 52 5.53 10.45 6.36
CA ARG A 52 5.72 11.63 7.21
C ARG A 52 5.23 11.41 8.64
N PHE A 53 4.34 10.44 8.85
CA PHE A 53 3.80 10.07 10.15
C PHE A 53 4.65 8.93 10.73
N LYS A 54 5.67 9.30 11.51
CA LYS A 54 6.63 8.35 12.10
C LYS A 54 5.96 7.33 13.03
N ASP A 55 4.85 7.70 13.66
CA ASP A 55 4.14 6.82 14.59
C ASP A 55 3.51 5.61 13.88
N ILE A 56 2.92 5.82 12.69
CA ILE A 56 2.36 4.77 11.83
C ILE A 56 3.48 3.88 11.27
N LEU A 57 4.63 4.47 10.94
CA LEU A 57 5.78 3.76 10.36
C LEU A 57 6.45 2.81 11.35
N ILE A 58 6.66 3.28 12.59
CA ILE A 58 7.39 2.52 13.61
C ILE A 58 6.44 1.54 14.31
N ARG A 59 5.12 1.70 14.18
CA ARG A 59 4.11 0.97 14.96
C ARG A 59 4.47 1.03 16.44
N TRP A 60 4.57 2.25 16.97
CA TRP A 60 4.85 2.43 18.40
C TRP A 60 3.76 1.72 19.23
N GLY A 61 4.18 1.13 20.35
CA GLY A 61 3.48 0.07 21.09
C GLY A 61 2.03 0.30 21.55
N TRP A 62 1.43 1.47 21.28
CA TRP A 62 0.01 1.77 21.47
C TRP A 62 -0.92 1.13 20.40
N GLU A 63 -0.33 0.69 19.29
CA GLU A 63 -1.01 0.07 18.14
C GLU A 63 -0.79 -1.45 18.05
N ARG A 64 -0.67 -2.15 19.19
CA ARG A 64 -0.65 -3.63 19.15
C ARG A 64 -1.98 -4.21 18.65
N LYS A 65 -3.09 -3.47 18.83
CA LYS A 65 -4.40 -3.81 18.28
C LYS A 65 -4.56 -3.26 16.87
N SER A 66 -5.05 -4.09 15.96
CA SER A 66 -5.31 -3.74 14.56
C SER A 66 -6.29 -2.58 14.42
N GLU A 67 -7.23 -2.42 15.35
CA GLU A 67 -8.21 -1.32 15.32
C GLU A 67 -7.54 0.05 15.51
N ASN A 68 -6.61 0.16 16.46
CA ASN A 68 -5.89 1.41 16.73
C ASN A 68 -5.07 1.85 15.51
N TYR A 69 -4.42 0.89 14.84
CA TYR A 69 -3.67 1.13 13.62
C TYR A 69 -4.57 1.65 12.48
N LEU A 70 -5.77 1.09 12.32
CA LEU A 70 -6.74 1.55 11.32
C LEU A 70 -7.20 2.99 11.63
N SER A 71 -7.51 3.29 12.89
CA SER A 71 -7.92 4.64 13.30
C SER A 71 -6.82 5.68 13.00
N SER A 72 -5.56 5.38 13.32
CA SER A 72 -4.42 6.24 13.00
C SER A 72 -4.27 6.47 11.49
N LEU A 73 -4.47 5.44 10.66
CA LEU A 73 -4.45 5.57 9.20
C LEU A 73 -5.55 6.49 8.68
N TYR A 74 -6.77 6.36 9.19
CA TYR A 74 -7.88 7.25 8.81
C TYR A 74 -7.63 8.69 9.24
N LEU A 75 -7.08 8.90 10.45
CA LEU A 75 -6.72 10.23 10.93
C LEU A 75 -5.64 10.88 10.06
N ALA A 76 -4.56 10.15 9.74
CA ALA A 76 -3.50 10.63 8.87
C ALA A 76 -4.04 10.99 7.47
N SER A 77 -4.89 10.14 6.90
CA SER A 77 -5.55 10.40 5.62
C SER A 77 -6.40 11.67 5.66
N SER A 78 -7.15 11.88 6.74
CA SER A 78 -7.98 13.08 6.93
C SER A 78 -7.15 14.36 7.04
N ILE A 79 -6.01 14.32 7.75
CA ILE A 79 -5.07 15.45 7.85
C ILE A 79 -4.47 15.79 6.48
N ILE A 80 -4.11 14.79 5.67
CA ILE A 80 -3.60 15.02 4.31
C ILE A 80 -4.64 15.75 3.46
N VAL A 81 -5.90 15.30 3.51
CA VAL A 81 -7.01 15.92 2.77
C VAL A 81 -7.26 17.34 3.27
N PHE A 82 -7.30 17.55 4.59
CA PHE A 82 -7.47 18.87 5.18
C PHE A 82 -6.36 19.84 4.76
N ASN A 83 -5.11 19.41 4.77
CA ASN A 83 -3.97 20.22 4.30
C ASN A 83 -3.99 20.49 2.80
N PHE A 84 -4.67 19.67 2.00
CA PHE A 84 -4.87 19.92 0.58
C PHE A 84 -5.93 21.00 0.34
N PHE A 85 -7.01 21.02 1.13
CA PHE A 85 -8.06 22.02 1.03
C PHE A 85 -7.66 23.40 1.58
N ASN A 86 -6.82 23.46 2.62
CA ASN A 86 -6.36 24.72 3.21
C ASN A 86 -5.16 25.35 2.47
N ARG A 87 -4.97 25.02 1.20
CA ARG A 87 -3.84 25.45 0.39
C ARG A 87 -4.31 26.13 -0.88
#